data_AF-A0A1A9K735-F1
#
_entry.id   AF-A0A1A9K735-F1
#
_cell.length_a   1.000
_cell.length_b   1.000
_cell.length_c   1.000
_cell.angle_alpha   90.00
_cell.angle_beta   90.00
_cell.angle_gamma   90.00
#
_symmetry.space_group_name_H-M   'P 1'
#
loop_
_entity.id
_entity.type
_entity.pdbx_description
1 polymer ?
#
loop_
_entity_poly.entity_id
_entity_poly.type
_entity_poly.pdbx_seq_one_letter_code
_entity_poly.pdbx_strand_id
1 'polypeptide(L)'
;MRFQDSARSLALLLGLLWLASSYAGPGAELSSPAAGWRYSGLLDDLDSPRVAYPTPPIDRGGQRGRSLIEGDLKNLAGTDRAQRLVVNGNPLPLYTDAQGHFVRPYAFGAGSNSVEVASADGQSLKRVQFYEANAGRVPPRVRVALGWDDPKAELDLHIVTPDGQHAFWARPRLNNGGGLDPDGVDGPGPEMFSMAAPLHGTYLVYVNYWGNFGAQGYNFQAGANQQDVITAQVNLVFNENSVDEKRETFVVPLRTIGDLVLVKTFTY
;
A
#
# COMPACT_ATOMS: atom_id res chain seq x y z
N MET A 1 -58.99 -54.11 3.29
CA MET A 1 -57.71 -53.71 2.64
C MET A 1 -57.73 -52.20 2.47
N ARG A 2 -57.13 -51.43 3.39
CA ARG A 2 -56.90 -49.99 3.23
C ARG A 2 -55.57 -49.66 3.90
N PHE A 3 -54.53 -49.58 3.07
CA PHE A 3 -53.26 -48.93 3.38
C PHE A 3 -53.31 -47.56 2.69
N GLN A 4 -53.34 -46.48 3.47
CA GLN A 4 -52.94 -45.13 3.02
C GLN A 4 -53.14 -44.18 4.20
N ASP A 5 -52.17 -44.05 5.10
CA ASP A 5 -52.18 -42.94 6.08
C ASP A 5 -50.81 -42.54 6.67
N SER A 6 -49.69 -43.04 6.15
CA SER A 6 -48.36 -42.72 6.72
C SER A 6 -47.47 -41.83 5.83
N ALA A 7 -47.94 -41.40 4.65
CA ALA A 7 -47.08 -40.70 3.68
C ALA A 7 -47.12 -39.16 3.79
N ARG A 8 -48.02 -38.56 4.58
CA ARG A 8 -48.20 -37.09 4.58
C ARG A 8 -47.45 -36.34 5.67
N SER A 9 -46.95 -37.00 6.71
CA SER A 9 -46.26 -36.32 7.82
C SER A 9 -44.74 -36.29 7.69
N LEU A 10 -44.15 -37.01 6.72
CA LEU A 10 -42.70 -37.03 6.51
C LEU A 10 -42.20 -35.99 5.50
N ALA A 11 -43.10 -35.37 4.73
CA ALA A 11 -42.74 -34.39 3.71
C ALA A 11 -42.54 -32.97 4.25
N LEU A 12 -42.98 -32.67 5.48
CA LEU A 12 -42.82 -31.34 6.08
C LEU A 12 -41.53 -31.14 6.89
N LEU A 13 -40.74 -32.18 7.12
CA LEU A 13 -39.46 -32.10 7.85
C LEU A 13 -38.21 -32.10 6.95
N LEU A 14 -38.39 -32.24 5.64
CA LEU A 14 -37.29 -32.20 4.64
C LEU A 14 -37.18 -30.87 3.89
N GLY A 15 -38.05 -29.88 4.16
CA GLY A 15 -38.07 -28.59 3.46
C GLY A 15 -37.22 -27.47 4.09
N LEU A 16 -36.55 -27.71 5.23
CA LEU A 16 -35.86 -26.66 6.01
C LEU A 16 -34.33 -26.84 6.08
N LEU A 17 -33.78 -27.74 5.26
CA LEU A 17 -32.35 -28.00 5.21
C LEU A 17 -31.75 -27.37 3.93
N TRP A 18 -31.00 -26.28 4.16
CA TRP A 18 -29.97 -25.70 3.28
C TRP A 18 -30.41 -24.75 2.17
N LEU A 19 -31.02 -23.63 2.53
CA LEU A 19 -30.65 -22.34 1.93
C LEU A 19 -29.71 -21.61 2.90
N ALA A 20 -28.59 -22.25 3.24
CA ALA A 20 -27.43 -21.49 3.64
C ALA A 20 -26.94 -20.83 2.36
N SER A 21 -27.33 -19.58 2.12
CA SER A 21 -26.59 -18.72 1.21
C SER A 21 -25.15 -18.72 1.73
N SER A 22 -24.28 -19.47 1.06
CA SER A 22 -22.84 -19.39 1.28
C SER A 22 -22.42 -17.98 0.90
N TYR A 23 -22.54 -17.03 1.83
CA TYR A 23 -21.84 -15.77 1.73
C TYR A 23 -20.36 -16.14 1.75
N ALA A 24 -19.75 -16.16 0.57
CA ALA A 24 -18.31 -16.25 0.46
C ALA A 24 -17.74 -15.09 1.28
N GLY A 25 -16.90 -15.41 2.27
CA GLY A 25 -16.26 -14.41 3.11
C GLY A 25 -15.39 -13.46 2.28
N PRO A 26 -14.89 -12.38 2.89
CA PRO A 26 -13.87 -11.55 2.27
C PRO A 26 -12.67 -12.40 1.85
N GLY A 27 -12.15 -12.14 0.64
CA GLY A 27 -11.04 -12.90 0.07
C GLY A 27 -10.15 -12.02 -0.79
N ALA A 28 -8.95 -12.51 -1.10
CA ALA A 28 -8.01 -11.83 -1.98
C ALA A 28 -7.29 -12.83 -2.88
N GLU A 29 -7.09 -12.43 -4.13
CA GLU A 29 -6.19 -13.07 -5.09
C GLU A 29 -4.95 -12.20 -5.25
N LEU A 30 -3.79 -12.83 -5.44
CA LEU A 30 -2.52 -12.16 -5.77
C LEU A 30 -1.99 -12.80 -7.04
N SER A 31 -2.05 -12.05 -8.14
CA SER A 31 -1.54 -12.41 -9.45
C SER A 31 -0.03 -12.21 -9.53
N SER A 32 0.49 -11.18 -8.85
CA SER A 32 1.92 -10.89 -8.71
C SER A 32 2.19 -10.26 -7.33
N PRO A 33 3.33 -10.53 -6.68
CA PRO A 33 4.37 -11.48 -7.08
C PRO A 33 3.96 -12.94 -6.82
N ALA A 34 4.47 -13.86 -7.65
CA ALA A 34 4.35 -15.29 -7.40
C ALA A 34 5.24 -15.72 -6.23
N ALA A 35 4.84 -16.78 -5.52
CA ALA A 35 5.66 -17.35 -4.45
C ALA A 35 6.88 -18.11 -4.99
N GLY A 36 7.91 -18.26 -4.16
CA GLY A 36 9.10 -19.06 -4.47
C GLY A 36 10.27 -18.24 -4.98
N TRP A 37 11.06 -18.79 -5.92
CA TRP A 37 12.27 -18.13 -6.42
C TRP A 37 11.96 -17.21 -7.60
N ARG A 38 12.43 -15.98 -7.52
CA ARG A 38 12.25 -14.96 -8.56
C ARG A 38 13.60 -14.37 -8.96
N TYR A 39 13.70 -14.01 -10.23
CA TYR A 39 14.77 -13.15 -10.72
C TYR A 39 14.13 -11.99 -11.51
N SER A 40 14.06 -10.82 -10.90
CA SER A 40 13.48 -9.63 -11.53
C SER A 40 14.24 -9.25 -12.80
N GLY A 41 13.51 -8.98 -13.89
CA GLY A 41 14.06 -8.67 -15.22
C GLY A 41 14.30 -9.89 -16.12
N LEU A 42 14.09 -11.11 -15.64
CA LEU A 42 14.01 -12.31 -16.47
C LEU A 42 12.57 -12.77 -16.68
N LEU A 43 11.77 -12.74 -15.61
CA LEU A 43 10.39 -13.23 -15.59
C LEU A 43 9.35 -12.10 -15.67
N ASP A 44 9.79 -10.84 -15.49
CA ASP A 44 8.92 -9.67 -15.44
C ASP A 44 9.27 -8.69 -16.56
N ASP A 45 8.25 -8.09 -17.17
CA ASP A 45 8.42 -6.95 -18.07
C ASP A 45 8.53 -5.65 -17.25
N LEU A 46 9.76 -5.29 -16.95
CA LEU A 46 10.11 -4.07 -16.21
C LEU A 46 10.13 -2.81 -17.09
N ASP A 47 10.10 -2.95 -18.42
CA ASP A 47 10.25 -1.83 -19.35
C ASP A 47 8.91 -1.23 -19.78
N SER A 48 7.83 -1.99 -19.59
CA SER A 48 6.48 -1.44 -19.73
C SER A 48 6.19 -0.37 -18.68
N PRO A 49 5.68 0.82 -19.09
CA PRO A 49 5.14 1.80 -18.16
C PRO A 49 3.89 1.23 -17.47
N ARG A 50 3.83 1.31 -16.14
CA ARG A 50 2.73 0.77 -15.32
C ARG A 50 2.22 1.84 -14.37
N VAL A 51 0.90 1.89 -14.18
CA VAL A 51 0.24 2.88 -13.32
C VAL A 51 -0.33 2.16 -12.11
N ALA A 52 -0.20 2.75 -10.92
CA ALA A 52 -0.83 2.22 -9.72
C ALA A 52 -2.37 2.27 -9.87
N TYR A 53 -3.06 1.25 -9.35
CA TYR A 53 -4.52 1.16 -9.40
C TYR A 53 -5.14 1.10 -8.00
N PRO A 54 -6.26 1.82 -7.75
CA PRO A 54 -7.00 2.68 -8.69
C PRO A 54 -6.17 3.87 -9.18
N THR A 55 -6.40 4.27 -10.43
CA THR A 55 -5.59 5.30 -11.08
C THR A 55 -5.74 6.61 -10.31
N PRO A 56 -4.63 7.31 -10.03
CA PRO A 56 -4.71 8.69 -9.59
C PRO A 56 -5.58 9.49 -10.56
N PRO A 57 -6.36 10.46 -10.06
CA PRO A 57 -7.19 11.28 -10.93
C PRO A 57 -6.42 12.15 -11.93
N ILE A 58 -5.12 12.35 -11.71
CA ILE A 58 -4.19 13.02 -12.62
C ILE A 58 -3.18 11.98 -13.10
N ASP A 59 -3.12 11.75 -14.42
CA ASP A 59 -2.14 10.88 -15.03
C ASP A 59 -0.78 11.61 -15.15
N ARG A 60 0.18 11.21 -14.32
CA ARG A 60 1.57 11.71 -14.36
C ARG A 60 2.53 10.75 -15.08
N GLY A 61 2.01 9.76 -15.82
CA GLY A 61 2.76 8.78 -16.59
C GLY A 61 3.06 7.46 -15.84
N GLY A 62 3.35 6.40 -16.59
CA GLY A 62 3.61 5.08 -16.01
C GLY A 62 5.07 4.84 -15.61
N GLN A 63 5.28 4.00 -14.59
CA GLN A 63 6.57 3.62 -14.05
C GLN A 63 7.24 2.45 -14.79
N ARG A 64 8.57 2.43 -14.75
CA ARG A 64 9.42 1.32 -15.22
C ARG A 64 10.35 0.85 -14.11
N GLY A 65 10.89 -0.36 -14.25
CA GLY A 65 11.95 -0.89 -13.39
C GLY A 65 11.46 -1.42 -12.03
N ARG A 66 10.14 -1.48 -11.78
CA ARG A 66 9.56 -1.93 -10.52
C ARG A 66 8.79 -3.23 -10.69
N SER A 67 8.70 -3.96 -9.58
CA SER A 67 7.83 -5.11 -9.46
C SER A 67 6.42 -4.63 -9.14
N LEU A 68 5.42 -5.27 -9.72
CA LEU A 68 4.04 -4.98 -9.39
C LEU A 68 3.52 -5.97 -8.36
N ILE A 69 2.75 -5.44 -7.41
CA ILE A 69 1.86 -6.18 -6.54
C ILE A 69 0.47 -6.03 -7.13
N GLU A 70 -0.09 -7.13 -7.62
CA GLU A 70 -1.32 -7.13 -8.43
C GLU A 70 -2.26 -8.22 -7.95
N GLY A 71 -3.54 -7.92 -8.00
CA GLY A 71 -4.56 -8.89 -7.64
C GLY A 71 -5.94 -8.25 -7.48
N ASP A 72 -6.83 -9.04 -6.90
CA ASP A 72 -8.25 -8.72 -6.78
C ASP A 72 -8.75 -9.00 -5.37
N LEU A 73 -9.47 -8.05 -4.79
CA LEU A 73 -10.28 -8.27 -3.60
C LEU A 73 -11.65 -8.83 -3.99
N LYS A 74 -12.05 -9.92 -3.34
CA LYS A 74 -13.38 -10.53 -3.49
C LYS A 74 -14.24 -10.18 -2.29
N ASN A 75 -15.49 -9.82 -2.54
CA ASN A 75 -16.48 -9.45 -1.52
C ASN A 75 -16.06 -8.27 -0.62
N LEU A 76 -15.10 -7.45 -1.10
CA LEU A 76 -14.60 -6.21 -0.49
C LEU A 76 -14.39 -5.11 -1.55
N ALA A 77 -14.81 -5.35 -2.79
CA ALA A 77 -14.73 -4.38 -3.88
C ALA A 77 -15.65 -3.19 -3.61
N GLY A 78 -15.19 -1.97 -3.92
CA GLY A 78 -16.00 -0.76 -3.79
C GLY A 78 -16.31 -0.33 -2.35
N THR A 79 -15.57 -0.82 -1.35
CA THR A 79 -15.68 -0.27 0.01
C THR A 79 -14.86 1.02 0.12
N ASP A 80 -15.45 2.09 0.67
CA ASP A 80 -14.74 3.35 0.92
C ASP A 80 -13.61 3.20 1.96
N ARG A 81 -13.65 2.14 2.78
CA ARG A 81 -12.63 1.83 3.78
C ARG A 81 -11.46 1.11 3.12
N ALA A 82 -10.26 1.67 3.27
CA ALA A 82 -9.02 1.04 2.83
C ALA A 82 -8.83 -0.34 3.47
N GLN A 83 -8.48 -1.33 2.66
CA GLN A 83 -7.93 -2.59 3.17
C GLN A 83 -6.43 -2.41 3.44
N ARG A 84 -5.70 -3.49 3.73
CA ARG A 84 -4.27 -3.41 4.05
C ARG A 84 -3.43 -4.20 3.06
N LEU A 85 -2.41 -3.54 2.53
CA LEU A 85 -1.29 -4.17 1.85
C LEU A 85 -0.11 -4.19 2.81
N VAL A 86 0.34 -5.37 3.21
CA VAL A 86 1.49 -5.54 4.11
C VAL A 86 2.66 -6.05 3.28
N VAL A 87 3.68 -5.21 3.09
CA VAL A 87 4.89 -5.57 2.36
C VAL A 87 6.05 -5.70 3.32
N ASN A 88 6.65 -6.89 3.41
CA ASN A 88 7.73 -7.19 4.35
C ASN A 88 7.38 -6.81 5.80
N GLY A 89 6.11 -6.95 6.19
CA GLY A 89 5.63 -6.53 7.52
C GLY A 89 5.30 -5.04 7.66
N ASN A 90 5.42 -4.23 6.61
CA ASN A 90 5.03 -2.83 6.58
C ASN A 90 3.57 -2.67 6.10
N PRO A 91 2.60 -2.32 6.96
CA PRO A 91 1.23 -2.12 6.54
C PRO A 91 1.05 -0.77 5.84
N LEU A 92 0.44 -0.82 4.66
CA LEU A 92 0.10 0.31 3.81
C LEU A 92 -1.40 0.22 3.49
N PRO A 93 -2.11 1.35 3.32
CA PRO A 93 -3.49 1.32 2.88
C PRO A 93 -3.59 0.71 1.47
N LEU A 94 -4.64 -0.07 1.24
CA LEU A 94 -4.93 -0.70 -0.03
C LEU A 94 -6.33 -0.30 -0.48
N TYR A 95 -6.37 0.55 -1.49
CA TYR A 95 -7.58 0.86 -2.24
C TYR A 95 -7.61 0.06 -3.54
N THR A 96 -8.83 -0.23 -4.01
CA THR A 96 -9.10 -0.94 -5.26
C THR A 96 -9.98 -0.11 -6.16
N ASP A 97 -10.12 -0.51 -7.41
CA ASP A 97 -11.22 -0.02 -8.25
C ASP A 97 -12.58 -0.61 -7.81
N ALA A 98 -13.62 -0.27 -8.57
CA ALA A 98 -14.99 -0.74 -8.35
C ALA A 98 -15.16 -2.26 -8.53
N GLN A 99 -14.24 -2.90 -9.25
CA GLN A 99 -14.22 -4.34 -9.50
C GLN A 99 -13.38 -5.10 -8.45
N GLY A 100 -12.64 -4.39 -7.60
CA GLY A 100 -11.79 -4.96 -6.56
C GLY A 100 -10.33 -5.13 -6.99
N HIS A 101 -9.96 -4.70 -8.19
CA HIS A 101 -8.61 -4.84 -8.72
C HIS A 101 -7.68 -3.78 -8.10
N PHE A 102 -6.42 -4.17 -7.85
CA PHE A 102 -5.37 -3.26 -7.43
C PHE A 102 -4.03 -3.55 -8.13
N VAL A 103 -3.24 -2.48 -8.29
CA VAL A 103 -1.85 -2.56 -8.74
C VAL A 103 -1.04 -1.61 -7.86
N ARG A 104 0.00 -2.12 -7.22
CA ARG A 104 0.93 -1.31 -6.44
C ARG A 104 2.36 -1.61 -6.88
N PRO A 105 3.08 -0.66 -7.49
CA PRO A 105 4.50 -0.83 -7.70
C PRO A 105 5.22 -0.84 -6.36
N TYR A 106 6.20 -1.73 -6.22
CA TYR A 106 7.05 -1.78 -5.05
C TYR A 106 8.50 -2.08 -5.43
N ALA A 107 9.41 -1.47 -4.68
CA ALA A 107 10.84 -1.62 -4.86
C ALA A 107 11.38 -2.75 -3.98
N PHE A 108 11.14 -4.01 -4.34
CA PHE A 108 11.69 -5.14 -3.59
C PHE A 108 13.22 -5.17 -3.68
N GLY A 109 13.87 -5.35 -2.53
CA GLY A 109 15.29 -5.66 -2.45
C GLY A 109 15.56 -7.14 -2.73
N ALA A 110 16.80 -7.47 -3.07
CA ALA A 110 17.29 -8.84 -3.13
C ALA A 110 17.09 -9.55 -1.78
N GLY A 111 16.91 -10.87 -1.84
CA GLY A 111 16.67 -11.71 -0.66
C GLY A 111 15.20 -12.04 -0.43
N SER A 112 14.87 -12.42 0.80
CA SER A 112 13.52 -12.86 1.15
C SER A 112 12.56 -11.67 1.24
N ASN A 113 11.42 -11.77 0.57
CA ASN A 113 10.36 -10.76 0.60
C ASN A 113 9.01 -11.44 0.83
N SER A 114 8.07 -10.67 1.36
CA SER A 114 6.69 -11.11 1.57
C SER A 114 5.70 -10.02 1.21
N VAL A 115 4.56 -10.45 0.68
CA VAL A 115 3.41 -9.59 0.40
C VAL A 115 2.18 -10.24 0.99
N GLU A 116 1.40 -9.47 1.71
CA GLU A 116 0.14 -9.89 2.28
C GLU A 116 -0.94 -8.87 1.99
N VAL A 117 -2.11 -9.37 1.61
CA VAL A 117 -3.34 -8.62 1.55
C VAL A 117 -4.16 -9.03 2.77
N ALA A 118 -4.56 -8.04 3.55
CA ALA A 118 -5.34 -8.22 4.77
C ALA A 118 -6.56 -7.28 4.75
N SER A 119 -7.60 -7.65 5.49
CA SER A 119 -8.74 -6.79 5.70
C SER A 119 -8.35 -5.52 6.46
N ALA A 120 -9.21 -4.51 6.44
CA ALA A 120 -9.05 -3.28 7.22
C ALA A 120 -8.86 -3.54 8.73
N ASP A 121 -9.41 -4.66 9.23
CA ASP A 121 -9.30 -5.10 10.63
C ASP A 121 -8.07 -5.99 10.89
N GLY A 122 -7.24 -6.23 9.87
CA GLY A 122 -5.98 -6.98 9.99
C GLY A 122 -6.11 -8.48 9.79
N GLN A 123 -7.26 -9.00 9.34
CA GLN A 123 -7.39 -10.41 9.01
C GLN A 123 -6.62 -10.70 7.71
N SER A 124 -5.62 -11.57 7.77
CA SER A 124 -4.91 -12.06 6.58
C SER A 124 -5.89 -12.69 5.59
N LEU A 125 -5.97 -12.15 4.38
CA LEU A 125 -6.80 -12.68 3.28
C LEU A 125 -5.96 -13.53 2.33
N LYS A 126 -4.75 -13.05 2.00
CA LYS A 126 -3.78 -13.75 1.16
C LYS A 126 -2.37 -13.34 1.55
N ARG A 127 -1.44 -14.29 1.59
CA ARG A 127 -0.01 -14.04 1.78
C ARG A 127 0.81 -14.83 0.77
N VAL A 128 1.85 -14.20 0.25
CA VAL A 128 2.87 -14.82 -0.60
C VAL A 128 4.25 -14.48 -0.05
N GLN A 129 5.19 -15.41 -0.22
CA GLN A 129 6.59 -15.23 0.12
C GLN A 129 7.43 -15.66 -1.07
N PHE A 130 8.46 -14.88 -1.36
CA PHE A 130 9.37 -15.15 -2.46
C PHE A 130 10.79 -14.71 -2.13
N TYR A 131 11.74 -15.23 -2.88
CA TYR A 131 13.14 -14.86 -2.81
C TYR A 131 13.56 -14.16 -4.10
N GLU A 132 13.98 -12.91 -4.01
CA GLU A 132 14.52 -12.13 -5.12
C GLU A 132 16.02 -12.43 -5.27
N ALA A 133 16.37 -13.21 -6.29
CA ALA A 133 17.74 -13.64 -6.56
C ALA A 133 18.55 -12.61 -7.36
N ASN A 134 17.94 -11.56 -7.93
CA ASN A 134 18.68 -10.52 -8.62
C ASN A 134 19.41 -9.61 -7.63
N ALA A 135 20.71 -9.82 -7.48
CA ALA A 135 21.58 -9.00 -6.62
C ALA A 135 21.66 -7.52 -7.04
N GLY A 136 21.25 -7.17 -8.26
CA GLY A 136 21.11 -5.78 -8.71
C GLY A 136 19.94 -5.05 -8.05
N ARG A 137 19.03 -5.76 -7.39
CA ARG A 137 17.99 -5.18 -6.54
C ARG A 137 18.56 -4.85 -5.17
N VAL A 138 19.24 -3.71 -5.07
CA VAL A 138 19.88 -3.30 -3.82
C VAL A 138 18.81 -3.07 -2.73
N PRO A 139 18.85 -3.82 -1.61
CA PRO A 139 17.91 -3.62 -0.51
C PRO A 139 18.09 -2.24 0.14
N PRO A 140 17.00 -1.56 0.54
CA PRO A 140 17.11 -0.29 1.26
C PRO A 140 17.62 -0.52 2.69
N ARG A 141 18.54 0.34 3.12
CA ARG A 141 18.99 0.39 4.52
C ARG A 141 18.18 1.39 5.35
N VAL A 142 17.59 2.38 4.70
CA VAL A 142 16.53 3.24 5.24
C VAL A 142 15.39 3.23 4.23
N ARG A 143 14.18 2.88 4.69
CA ARG A 143 12.93 3.06 3.95
C ARG A 143 11.96 3.85 4.82
N VAL A 144 11.27 4.82 4.24
CA VAL A 144 10.12 5.48 4.85
C VAL A 144 8.94 5.26 3.93
N ALA A 145 7.82 4.76 4.45
CA ALA A 145 6.60 4.60 3.68
C ALA A 145 5.45 5.34 4.37
N LEU A 146 4.84 6.26 3.64
CA LEU A 146 3.71 7.08 4.06
C LEU A 146 2.44 6.56 3.37
N GLY A 147 1.38 6.32 4.12
CA GLY A 147 0.04 6.05 3.60
C GLY A 147 -1.03 6.71 4.46
N TRP A 148 -2.25 6.91 3.94
CA TRP A 148 -3.32 7.59 4.67
C TRP A 148 -4.73 7.05 4.36
N ASP A 149 -5.69 7.44 5.19
CA ASP A 149 -7.06 6.93 5.22
C ASP A 149 -8.08 7.76 4.43
N ASP A 150 -7.64 8.79 3.70
CA ASP A 150 -8.49 9.59 2.81
C ASP A 150 -8.00 9.54 1.36
N PRO A 151 -8.68 8.84 0.45
CA PRO A 151 -8.29 8.74 -0.96
C PRO A 151 -8.38 10.04 -1.75
N LYS A 152 -8.96 11.09 -1.18
CA LYS A 152 -9.02 12.43 -1.79
C LYS A 152 -8.00 13.38 -1.21
N ALA A 153 -7.33 13.03 -0.12
CA ALA A 153 -6.24 13.83 0.41
C ALA A 153 -4.96 13.58 -0.39
N GLU A 154 -4.16 14.63 -0.55
CA GLU A 154 -2.81 14.58 -1.10
C GLU A 154 -1.83 14.88 0.01
N LEU A 155 -1.01 13.89 0.38
CA LEU A 155 0.03 14.02 1.38
C LEU A 155 1.40 13.85 0.74
N ASP A 156 2.33 14.74 1.06
CA ASP A 156 3.71 14.69 0.58
C ASP A 156 4.68 14.29 1.71
N LEU A 157 5.64 13.42 1.37
CA LEU A 157 6.73 13.00 2.21
C LEU A 157 7.93 13.92 1.99
N HIS A 158 8.46 14.45 3.09
CA HIS A 158 9.59 15.37 3.09
C HIS A 158 10.71 14.79 3.94
N ILE A 159 11.83 14.46 3.31
CA ILE A 159 13.00 13.88 3.98
C ILE A 159 14.18 14.83 3.87
N VAL A 160 14.75 15.25 5.01
CA VAL A 160 16.01 15.99 5.05
C VAL A 160 17.13 15.06 5.51
N THR A 161 18.19 14.94 4.71
CA THR A 161 19.35 14.09 4.99
C THR A 161 20.46 14.85 5.72
N PRO A 162 21.42 14.16 6.36
CA PRO A 162 22.45 14.80 7.20
C PRO A 162 23.33 15.84 6.48
N ASP A 163 23.51 15.67 5.17
CA ASP A 163 24.23 16.60 4.29
C ASP A 163 23.37 17.79 3.82
N GLY A 164 22.17 17.97 4.37
CA GLY A 164 21.28 19.09 4.11
C GLY A 164 20.47 18.98 2.82
N GLN A 165 20.51 17.84 2.12
CA GLN A 165 19.63 17.63 0.97
C GLN A 165 18.19 17.36 1.43
N HIS A 166 17.22 17.75 0.60
CA HIS A 166 15.79 17.62 0.88
C HIS A 166 15.10 16.91 -0.28
N ALA A 167 14.58 15.71 0.00
CA ALA A 167 13.74 14.95 -0.92
C ALA A 167 12.26 15.26 -0.64
N PHE A 168 11.55 15.69 -1.69
CA PHE A 168 10.11 15.94 -1.71
C PHE A 168 9.63 15.89 -3.18
N TRP A 169 8.33 16.02 -3.43
CA TRP A 169 7.73 15.82 -4.75
C TRP A 169 8.47 16.50 -5.93
N ALA A 170 8.96 17.75 -5.76
CA ALA A 170 9.61 18.49 -6.84
C ALA A 170 11.09 18.13 -7.01
N ARG A 171 11.70 17.55 -5.98
CA ARG A 171 13.08 17.08 -5.97
C ARG A 171 13.14 15.68 -5.34
N PRO A 172 12.57 14.66 -6.00
CA PRO A 172 12.43 13.33 -5.40
C PRO A 172 13.77 12.59 -5.32
N ARG A 173 14.76 12.93 -6.16
CA ARG A 173 16.06 12.26 -6.20
C ARG A 173 17.14 13.12 -5.55
N LEU A 174 17.91 12.52 -4.64
CA LEU A 174 19.07 13.13 -4.01
C LEU A 174 20.36 12.69 -4.69
N ASN A 175 21.41 13.49 -4.54
CA ASN A 175 22.73 13.19 -5.09
C ASN A 175 23.47 12.09 -4.31
N ASN A 176 23.02 11.77 -3.10
CA ASN A 176 23.62 10.78 -2.19
C ASN A 176 22.98 9.39 -2.34
N GLY A 177 22.20 9.16 -3.41
CA GLY A 177 21.55 7.87 -3.69
C GLY A 177 20.28 7.61 -2.89
N GLY A 178 19.86 8.54 -2.02
CA GLY A 178 18.52 8.55 -1.44
C GLY A 178 17.50 9.14 -2.40
N GLY A 179 16.24 8.75 -2.28
CA GLY A 179 15.17 9.42 -3.00
C GLY A 179 13.80 8.86 -2.72
N LEU A 180 12.79 9.66 -3.07
CA LEU A 180 11.42 9.23 -3.17
C LEU A 180 11.27 8.33 -4.40
N ASP A 181 10.57 7.23 -4.21
CA ASP A 181 10.11 6.38 -5.29
C ASP A 181 9.15 7.23 -6.15
N PRO A 182 9.49 7.48 -7.42
CA PRO A 182 8.80 8.48 -8.22
C PRO A 182 7.47 7.95 -8.74
N ASP A 183 6.42 7.86 -7.89
CA ASP A 183 4.99 7.76 -8.27
C ASP A 183 3.96 7.77 -7.12
N GLY A 184 4.23 8.39 -5.97
CA GLY A 184 3.22 8.52 -4.91
C GLY A 184 2.39 9.82 -4.92
N VAL A 185 2.51 10.67 -5.94
CA VAL A 185 2.12 12.10 -5.84
C VAL A 185 0.69 12.40 -6.29
N ASP A 186 -0.18 11.38 -6.36
CA ASP A 186 -1.61 11.60 -6.57
C ASP A 186 -2.44 10.42 -6.03
N GLY A 187 -3.39 10.73 -5.14
CA GLY A 187 -4.29 9.73 -4.55
C GLY A 187 -3.68 8.98 -3.35
N PRO A 188 -4.40 8.02 -2.74
CA PRO A 188 -4.19 7.51 -1.36
C PRO A 188 -2.87 6.81 -0.98
N GLY A 189 -1.76 7.12 -1.64
CA GLY A 189 -0.45 6.55 -1.34
C GLY A 189 -0.33 5.05 -1.68
N PRO A 190 0.82 4.45 -1.33
CA PRO A 190 1.85 5.00 -0.45
C PRO A 190 2.89 5.86 -1.19
N GLU A 191 3.39 6.91 -0.52
CA GLU A 191 4.63 7.58 -0.92
C GLU A 191 5.81 6.97 -0.15
N MET A 192 6.90 6.64 -0.86
CA MET A 192 8.01 5.92 -0.27
C MET A 192 9.34 6.63 -0.52
N PHE A 193 10.17 6.75 0.51
CA PHE A 193 11.58 7.10 0.41
C PHE A 193 12.43 5.85 0.60
N SER A 194 13.49 5.69 -0.19
CA SER A 194 14.47 4.61 -0.03
C SER A 194 15.90 5.15 -0.11
N MET A 195 16.80 4.59 0.70
CA MET A 195 18.24 4.86 0.65
C MET A 195 19.02 3.60 0.98
N ALA A 196 19.85 3.14 0.04
CA ALA A 196 20.68 1.94 0.20
C ALA A 196 21.98 2.20 0.98
N ALA A 197 22.51 3.43 0.92
CA ALA A 197 23.75 3.83 1.58
C ALA A 197 23.53 5.08 2.44
N PRO A 198 22.78 4.98 3.56
CA PRO A 198 22.52 6.10 4.45
C PRO A 198 23.81 6.70 5.00
N LEU A 199 23.82 8.03 5.08
CA LEU A 199 24.87 8.84 5.67
C LEU A 199 24.77 8.80 7.19
N HIS A 200 25.92 8.87 7.87
CA HIS A 200 25.92 9.07 9.31
C HIS A 200 25.47 10.49 9.64
N GLY A 201 24.55 10.60 10.60
CA GLY A 201 24.06 11.89 11.09
C GLY A 201 22.55 11.96 11.19
N THR A 202 22.04 13.19 11.32
CA THR A 202 20.62 13.42 11.64
C THR A 202 19.76 13.49 10.38
N TYR A 203 18.70 12.69 10.37
CA TYR A 203 17.62 12.71 9.40
C TYR A 203 16.37 13.32 10.02
N LEU A 204 15.60 14.02 9.19
CA LEU A 204 14.32 14.59 9.55
C LEU A 204 13.24 14.06 8.60
N VAL A 205 12.17 13.53 9.15
CA VAL A 205 11.02 13.00 8.41
C VAL A 205 9.82 13.90 8.69
N TYR A 206 9.30 14.52 7.65
CA TYR A 206 8.11 15.36 7.70
C TYR A 206 7.02 14.80 6.79
N VAL A 207 5.79 15.07 7.15
CA VAL A 207 4.61 14.84 6.30
C VAL A 207 3.93 16.18 6.10
N ASN A 208 3.61 16.49 4.85
CA ASN A 208 2.86 17.67 4.48
C ASN A 208 1.46 17.28 4.00
N TYR A 209 0.43 17.92 4.54
CA TYR A 209 -0.90 17.85 3.96
C TYR A 209 -1.00 18.88 2.85
N TRP A 210 -0.71 18.48 1.61
CA TRP A 210 -0.54 19.42 0.51
C TRP A 210 -1.86 19.99 0.00
N GLY A 211 -2.90 19.15 -0.10
CA GLY A 211 -4.20 19.57 -0.61
C GLY A 211 -5.19 18.42 -0.72
N ASN A 212 -6.33 18.68 -1.34
CA ASN A 212 -7.31 17.66 -1.67
C ASN A 212 -7.51 17.59 -3.17
N PHE A 213 -7.98 16.43 -3.64
CA PHE A 213 -8.43 16.23 -4.98
C PHE A 213 -9.96 16.26 -5.07
N GLY A 214 -10.49 16.90 -6.12
CA GLY A 214 -11.90 16.85 -6.48
C GLY A 214 -12.12 16.83 -7.99
N ALA A 215 -13.38 16.82 -8.43
CA ALA A 215 -13.73 16.73 -9.86
C ALA A 215 -13.13 17.85 -10.74
N GLN A 216 -12.64 18.95 -10.14
CA GLN A 216 -12.02 20.09 -10.83
C GLN A 216 -10.48 20.11 -10.71
N GLY A 217 -9.85 19.06 -10.19
CA GLY A 217 -8.41 19.01 -9.91
C GLY A 217 -8.09 19.26 -8.43
N TYR A 218 -6.90 19.79 -8.16
CA TYR A 218 -6.48 20.12 -6.80
C TYR A 218 -7.31 21.25 -6.20
N ASN A 219 -7.61 21.08 -4.92
CA ASN A 219 -8.26 22.04 -4.07
C ASN A 219 -7.38 22.31 -2.85
N PHE A 220 -7.07 23.59 -2.64
CA PHE A 220 -6.27 24.09 -1.52
C PHE A 220 -7.09 24.95 -0.55
N GLN A 221 -8.41 25.02 -0.72
CA GLN A 221 -9.29 25.82 0.12
C GLN A 221 -9.42 25.17 1.49
N ALA A 222 -9.04 25.93 2.54
CA ALA A 222 -9.26 25.50 3.91
C ALA A 222 -10.74 25.21 4.16
N GLY A 223 -11.03 24.04 4.75
CA GLY A 223 -12.41 23.59 5.03
C GLY A 223 -13.12 22.91 3.87
N ALA A 224 -12.47 22.74 2.70
CA ALA A 224 -13.01 21.92 1.60
C ALA A 224 -12.73 20.42 1.77
N ASN A 225 -12.09 20.03 2.88
CA ASN A 225 -11.80 18.65 3.24
C ASN A 225 -13.11 17.89 3.44
N GLN A 226 -13.17 16.63 2.98
CA GLN A 226 -14.32 15.78 3.27
C GLN A 226 -14.26 15.20 4.67
N GLN A 227 -13.04 14.98 5.18
CA GLN A 227 -12.78 14.56 6.55
C GLN A 227 -12.18 15.71 7.36
N ASP A 228 -12.65 15.87 8.61
CA ASP A 228 -12.13 16.88 9.54
C ASP A 228 -10.70 16.59 9.99
N VAL A 229 -10.30 15.31 9.95
CA VAL A 229 -8.97 14.83 10.30
C VAL A 229 -8.61 13.70 9.36
N ILE A 230 -7.44 13.78 8.74
CA ILE A 230 -6.82 12.70 7.98
C ILE A 230 -5.79 12.03 8.87
N THR A 231 -5.77 10.70 8.85
CA THR A 231 -4.79 9.91 9.59
C THR A 231 -3.75 9.37 8.63
N ALA A 232 -2.56 9.96 8.68
CA ALA A 232 -1.39 9.41 8.02
C ALA A 232 -0.72 8.35 8.90
N GLN A 233 -0.17 7.32 8.25
CA GLN A 233 0.68 6.32 8.86
C GLN A 233 2.05 6.36 8.18
N VAL A 234 3.10 6.53 8.99
CA VAL A 234 4.50 6.53 8.53
C VAL A 234 5.21 5.31 9.09
N ASN A 235 5.71 4.44 8.22
CA ASN A 235 6.55 3.31 8.57
C ASN A 235 8.02 3.64 8.26
N LEU A 236 8.86 3.77 9.28
CA LEU A 236 10.30 3.93 9.19
C LEU A 236 10.96 2.56 9.39
N VAL A 237 11.68 2.08 8.39
CA VAL A 237 12.33 0.77 8.37
C VAL A 237 13.82 0.95 8.16
N PHE A 238 14.60 0.29 9.01
CA PHE A 238 16.04 0.17 8.89
C PHE A 238 16.41 -1.25 8.49
N ASN A 239 17.34 -1.38 7.55
CA ASN A 239 17.88 -2.66 7.06
C ASN A 239 16.78 -3.70 6.75
N GLU A 240 15.84 -3.33 5.87
CA GLU A 240 14.67 -4.14 5.49
C GLU A 240 15.10 -5.57 5.09
N ASN A 241 14.39 -6.58 5.59
CA ASN A 241 14.61 -8.02 5.37
C ASN A 241 15.99 -8.54 5.80
N SER A 242 16.65 -7.87 6.75
CA SER A 242 17.89 -8.36 7.36
C SER A 242 17.68 -8.76 8.81
N VAL A 243 18.69 -9.42 9.40
CA VAL A 243 18.70 -9.75 10.84
C VAL A 243 18.75 -8.50 11.73
N ASP A 244 19.22 -7.38 11.18
CA ASP A 244 19.31 -6.09 11.85
C ASP A 244 18.12 -5.18 11.51
N GLU A 245 17.00 -5.76 11.03
CA GLU A 245 15.80 -5.00 10.71
C GLU A 245 15.24 -4.32 11.97
N LYS A 246 14.96 -3.02 11.86
CA LYS A 246 14.21 -2.27 12.87
C LYS A 246 13.08 -1.51 12.20
N ARG A 247 11.89 -1.55 12.79
CA ARG A 247 10.70 -0.85 12.30
C ARG A 247 10.13 0.06 13.38
N GLU A 248 9.78 1.27 12.99
CA GLU A 248 9.00 2.22 13.80
C GLU A 248 7.79 2.69 12.99
N THR A 249 6.60 2.65 13.57
CA THR A 249 5.37 3.10 12.91
C THR A 249 4.79 4.27 13.69
N PHE A 250 4.43 5.33 12.98
CA PHE A 250 3.84 6.55 13.53
C PHE A 250 2.47 6.79 12.93
N VAL A 251 1.53 7.23 13.75
CA VAL A 251 0.20 7.69 13.34
C VAL A 251 0.16 9.20 13.50
N VAL A 252 -0.11 9.91 12.42
CA VAL A 252 0.02 11.36 12.32
C VAL A 252 -1.32 11.95 11.89
N PRO A 253 -2.09 12.54 12.82
CA PRO A 253 -3.32 13.23 12.48
C PRO A 253 -3.02 14.60 11.85
N LEU A 254 -3.63 14.87 10.70
CA LEU A 254 -3.50 16.10 9.93
C LEU A 254 -4.88 16.75 9.79
N ARG A 255 -4.97 18.08 9.96
CA ARG A 255 -6.27 18.78 10.03
C ARG A 255 -6.44 19.80 8.93
N THR A 256 -5.37 20.52 8.62
CA THR A 256 -5.43 21.69 7.76
C THR A 256 -4.53 21.50 6.55
N ILE A 257 -5.06 21.84 5.38
CA ILE A 257 -4.26 21.91 4.16
C ILE A 257 -3.12 22.92 4.39
N GLY A 258 -1.91 22.51 4.06
CA GLY A 258 -0.65 23.22 4.30
C GLY A 258 0.08 22.79 5.57
N ASP A 259 -0.52 21.96 6.44
CA ASP A 259 0.15 21.45 7.64
C ASP A 259 1.46 20.73 7.25
N LEU A 260 2.60 21.13 7.84
CA LEU A 260 3.88 20.43 7.72
C LEU A 260 4.29 19.95 9.11
N VAL A 261 4.22 18.63 9.32
CA VAL A 261 4.44 18.02 10.63
C VAL A 261 5.75 17.26 10.64
N LEU A 262 6.62 17.57 11.59
CA LEU A 262 7.80 16.75 11.90
C LEU A 262 7.33 15.46 12.58
N VAL A 263 7.48 14.33 11.89
CA VAL A 263 7.08 13.01 12.40
C VAL A 263 8.18 12.40 13.24
N LYS A 264 9.42 12.47 12.75
CA LYS A 264 10.57 11.84 13.40
C LYS A 264 11.87 12.56 13.09
N THR A 265 12.71 12.69 14.11
CA THR A 265 14.14 12.91 13.99
C THR A 265 14.86 11.62 14.39
N PHE A 266 15.79 11.15 13.58
CA PHE A 266 16.61 9.98 13.91
C PHE A 266 18.06 10.16 13.45
N THR A 267 18.96 9.38 14.05
CA THR A 267 20.37 9.31 13.66
C THR A 267 20.66 7.91 13.14
N TYR A 268 21.37 7.81 12.01
CA TYR A 268 21.81 6.54 11.42
C TYR A 268 23.30 6.26 11.69
#